data_AF-A0A6A6MGP9-F1
#
_entry.id   AF-A0A6A6MGP9-F1
#
_cell.length_a   1.000
_cell.length_b   1.000
_cell.length_c   1.000
_cell.angle_alpha   90.00
_cell.angle_beta   90.00
_cell.angle_gamma   90.00
#
_symmetry.space_group_name_H-M   'P 1'
#
loop_
_entity.id
_entity.type
_entity.pdbx_description
1 polymer ?
#
loop_
_entity_poly.entity_id
_entity_poly.type
_entity_poly.pdbx_seq_one_letter_code
_entity_poly.pdbx_strand_id
1 'polypeptide(L)'
;MMRTLERYQKCSYGGLEASQPGYETQSNYQEYLKLKARVEVLQRSQRNLLGEDLGPLNTKELEQLELQLETSLKQIRLTMTQFMLDQLADLQNKERLLIETNKALKRKLEEGSGQVPLRLAWEGGGHTIPYSRLPAHSDGFFQPKGGNSTLQIGYNPEGAEEDNVSHTHDLNGFIPGFML
;
A
#
# COMPACT_ATOMS: atom_id res chain seq x y z
N MET A 1 -17.56 63.28 32.03
CA MET A 1 -17.78 62.45 30.82
C MET A 1 -16.48 62.08 30.12
N MET A 2 -15.60 63.04 29.80
CA MET A 2 -14.31 62.79 29.13
C MET A 2 -13.36 61.83 29.88
N ARG A 3 -13.26 61.95 31.22
CA ARG A 3 -12.47 61.02 32.06
C ARG A 3 -13.00 59.59 32.09
N THR A 4 -14.29 59.40 31.85
CA THR A 4 -14.93 58.09 31.78
C THR A 4 -14.63 57.44 30.43
N LEU A 5 -14.65 58.23 29.36
CA LEU A 5 -14.28 57.80 28.01
C LEU A 5 -12.80 57.42 27.92
N GLU A 6 -11.89 58.22 28.49
CA GLU A 6 -10.46 57.88 28.55
C GLU A 6 -10.19 56.58 29.32
N ARG A 7 -10.92 56.37 30.43
CA ARG A 7 -10.79 55.15 31.23
C ARG A 7 -11.31 53.94 30.46
N TYR A 8 -12.43 54.08 29.77
CA TYR A 8 -12.97 53.03 28.91
C TYR A 8 -12.02 52.72 27.74
N GLN A 9 -11.44 53.73 27.10
CA GLN A 9 -10.46 53.57 26.02
C GLN A 9 -9.20 52.84 26.51
N LYS A 10 -8.65 53.23 27.65
CA LYS A 10 -7.48 52.55 28.25
C LYS A 10 -7.77 51.12 28.70
N CYS A 11 -8.95 50.83 29.23
CA CYS A 11 -9.33 49.49 29.67
C CYS A 11 -9.77 48.57 28.52
N SER A 12 -10.37 49.13 27.46
CA SER A 12 -10.91 48.36 26.33
C SER A 12 -9.88 48.13 25.21
N TYR A 13 -8.91 49.04 25.05
CA TYR A 13 -7.87 48.95 24.01
C TYR A 13 -6.44 48.89 24.54
N GLY A 14 -6.21 49.14 25.84
CA GLY A 14 -4.86 49.10 26.43
C GLY A 14 -4.20 47.72 26.41
N GLY A 15 -4.99 46.64 26.27
CA GLY A 15 -4.48 45.28 26.07
C GLY A 15 -4.23 44.90 24.60
N LEU A 16 -4.88 45.56 23.64
CA LEU A 16 -4.68 45.33 22.21
C LEU A 16 -3.40 45.98 21.69
N GLU A 17 -2.99 47.11 22.28
CA GLU A 17 -1.73 47.79 21.96
C GLU A 17 -0.50 47.11 22.59
N ALA A 18 -0.68 46.39 23.71
CA ALA A 18 0.43 45.74 24.43
C ALA A 18 0.83 44.37 23.87
N SER A 19 -0.04 43.75 23.05
CA SER A 19 0.23 42.48 22.37
C SER A 19 -0.37 42.57 20.98
N GLN A 20 0.38 43.09 20.00
CA GLN A 20 -0.08 43.35 18.64
C GLN A 20 -0.65 42.08 17.96
N PRO A 21 -1.96 41.83 18.01
CA PRO A 21 -2.54 40.64 17.39
C PRO A 21 -2.57 40.82 15.86
N GLY A 22 -2.59 42.07 15.39
CA GLY A 22 -2.50 42.43 13.97
C GLY A 22 -1.14 42.15 13.37
N TYR A 23 -0.04 42.32 14.13
CA TYR A 23 1.31 42.03 13.64
C TYR A 23 1.56 40.53 13.56
N GLU A 24 1.12 39.76 14.57
CA GLU A 24 1.18 38.30 14.54
C GLU A 24 0.30 37.71 13.44
N THR A 25 -0.92 38.23 13.25
CA THR A 25 -1.82 37.79 12.16
C THR A 25 -1.26 38.14 10.77
N GLN A 26 -0.67 39.33 10.62
CA GLN A 26 0.00 39.74 9.39
C GLN A 26 1.25 38.91 9.11
N SER A 27 2.03 38.59 10.14
CA SER A 27 3.20 37.70 10.06
C SER A 27 2.78 36.28 9.65
N ASN A 28 1.75 35.73 10.30
CA ASN A 28 1.19 34.41 9.96
C ASN A 28 0.67 34.36 8.51
N TYR A 29 0.02 35.42 8.04
CA TYR A 29 -0.43 35.51 6.65
C TYR A 29 0.76 35.55 5.67
N GLN A 30 1.82 36.29 6.00
CA GLN A 30 3.03 36.33 5.19
C GLN A 30 3.73 34.95 5.14
N GLU A 31 3.79 34.24 6.25
CA GLU A 31 4.31 32.87 6.31
C GLU A 31 3.45 31.90 5.50
N TYR A 32 2.13 32.02 5.58
CA TYR A 32 1.20 31.27 4.74
C TYR A 32 1.48 31.51 3.25
N LEU A 33 1.66 32.76 2.82
CA LEU A 33 1.97 33.07 1.43
C LEU A 33 3.30 32.46 0.98
N LYS A 34 4.33 32.48 1.84
CA LYS A 34 5.61 31.81 1.58
C LYS A 34 5.41 30.29 1.44
N LEU A 35 4.62 29.68 2.31
CA LEU A 35 4.32 28.25 2.25
C LEU A 35 3.52 27.90 0.98
N LYS A 36 2.50 28.68 0.65
CA LYS A 36 1.69 28.51 -0.57
C LYS A 36 2.57 28.56 -1.81
N ALA A 37 3.46 29.54 -1.92
CA ALA A 37 4.39 29.63 -3.04
C ALA A 37 5.31 28.38 -3.14
N ARG A 38 5.78 27.85 -2.00
CA ARG A 38 6.57 26.59 -1.98
C ARG A 38 5.74 25.39 -2.47
N VAL A 39 4.48 25.28 -2.04
CA VAL A 39 3.58 24.21 -2.48
C VAL A 39 3.35 24.29 -4.00
N GLU A 40 3.11 25.48 -4.54
CA GLU A 40 2.91 25.66 -5.98
C GLU A 40 4.15 25.27 -6.80
N VAL A 41 5.36 25.56 -6.29
CA VAL A 41 6.62 25.11 -6.93
C VAL A 41 6.76 23.59 -6.86
N LEU A 42 6.45 22.98 -5.71
CA LEU A 42 6.50 21.52 -5.54
C LEU A 42 5.50 20.81 -6.46
N GLN A 43 4.26 21.31 -6.55
CA GLN A 43 3.24 20.76 -7.43
C GLN A 43 3.61 20.89 -8.91
N ARG A 44 4.22 22.01 -9.32
CA ARG A 44 4.79 22.16 -10.66
C ARG A 44 5.92 21.15 -10.91
N SER A 45 6.83 21.01 -9.96
CA SER A 45 7.91 20.01 -10.06
C SER A 45 7.38 18.59 -10.20
N GLN A 46 6.35 18.22 -9.43
CA GLN A 46 5.70 16.91 -9.55
C GLN A 46 5.09 16.69 -10.94
N ARG A 47 4.34 17.67 -11.47
CA ARG A 47 3.78 17.58 -12.82
C ARG A 47 4.86 17.40 -13.87
N ASN A 48 5.96 18.15 -13.78
CA ASN A 48 7.10 17.99 -14.68
C ASN A 48 7.69 16.56 -14.59
N LEU A 49 7.87 16.02 -13.38
CA LEU A 49 8.36 14.65 -13.18
C LEU A 49 7.41 13.58 -13.77
N LEU A 50 6.12 13.89 -13.89
CA LEU A 50 5.11 13.06 -14.54
C LEU A 50 5.02 13.29 -16.05
N GLY A 51 5.83 14.19 -16.61
CA GLY A 51 5.82 14.55 -18.03
C GLY A 51 4.73 15.56 -18.42
N GLU A 52 4.11 16.21 -17.44
CA GLU A 52 3.07 17.23 -17.64
C GLU A 52 3.67 18.64 -17.59
N ASP A 53 2.99 19.62 -18.24
CA ASP A 53 3.33 21.05 -18.20
C ASP A 53 4.81 21.40 -18.52
N LEU A 54 5.42 20.68 -19.45
CA LEU A 54 6.84 20.86 -19.82
C LEU A 54 7.11 22.11 -20.67
N GLY A 55 6.08 22.72 -21.27
CA GLY A 55 6.22 23.87 -22.18
C GLY A 55 7.03 25.06 -21.66
N PRO A 56 6.98 25.43 -20.36
CA PRO A 56 7.77 26.51 -19.79
C PRO A 56 9.25 26.19 -19.59
N LEU A 57 9.67 24.91 -19.70
CA LEU A 57 11.04 24.51 -19.44
C LEU A 57 11.88 24.70 -20.71
N ASN A 58 13.12 25.17 -20.53
CA ASN A 58 14.08 25.24 -21.62
C ASN A 58 14.78 23.88 -21.85
N THR A 59 15.57 23.78 -22.91
CA THR A 59 16.23 22.52 -23.30
C THR A 59 17.16 21.97 -22.21
N LYS A 60 17.90 22.83 -21.50
CA LYS A 60 18.79 22.39 -20.41
C LYS A 60 18.01 21.86 -19.21
N GLU A 61 16.88 22.49 -18.90
CA GLU A 61 16.00 22.04 -17.81
C GLU A 61 15.34 20.70 -18.17
N LEU A 62 14.97 20.48 -19.43
CA LEU A 62 14.49 19.19 -19.92
C LEU A 62 15.56 18.10 -19.83
N GLU A 63 16.77 18.36 -20.30
CA GLU A 63 17.90 17.41 -20.21
C GLU A 63 18.20 17.04 -18.75
N GLN A 64 18.16 18.01 -17.83
CA GLN A 64 18.34 17.75 -16.41
C GLN A 64 17.21 16.89 -15.83
N LEU A 65 15.96 17.16 -16.21
CA LEU A 65 14.79 16.40 -15.78
C LEU A 65 14.86 14.95 -16.29
N GLU A 66 15.22 14.75 -17.55
CA GLU A 66 15.43 13.44 -18.15
C GLU A 66 16.50 12.65 -17.40
N LEU A 67 17.68 13.25 -17.17
CA LEU A 67 18.76 12.61 -16.42
C LEU A 67 18.33 12.23 -15.00
N GLN A 68 17.55 13.10 -14.33
CA GLN A 68 17.02 12.81 -13.00
C GLN A 68 16.06 11.61 -13.02
N LEU A 69 15.18 11.52 -14.02
CA LEU A 69 14.27 10.39 -14.17
C LEU A 69 15.00 9.10 -14.52
N GLU A 70 15.97 9.15 -15.44
CA GLU A 70 16.77 7.99 -15.83
C GLU A 70 17.55 7.41 -14.65
N THR A 71 18.26 8.28 -13.91
CA THR A 71 19.07 7.87 -12.77
C THR A 71 18.21 7.28 -11.65
N SER A 72 17.10 7.93 -11.30
CA SER A 72 16.18 7.43 -10.26
C SER A 72 15.50 6.12 -10.67
N LEU A 73 15.05 6.00 -11.92
CA LEU A 73 14.47 4.76 -12.44
C LEU A 73 15.46 3.60 -12.40
N LYS A 74 16.72 3.85 -12.79
CA LYS A 74 17.79 2.85 -12.70
C LYS A 74 18.01 2.38 -11.26
N GLN A 75 18.02 3.30 -10.29
CA GLN A 75 18.17 2.96 -8.87
C GLN A 75 16.98 2.17 -8.33
N ILE A 76 15.75 2.54 -8.69
CA ILE A 76 14.54 1.81 -8.31
C ILE A 76 14.61 0.37 -8.85
N ARG A 77 14.92 0.20 -10.13
CA ARG A 77 15.06 -1.12 -10.76
C ARG A 77 16.11 -1.96 -10.05
N LEU A 78 17.30 -1.40 -9.81
CA LEU A 78 18.38 -2.10 -9.10
C LEU A 78 17.92 -2.57 -7.72
N THR A 79 17.31 -1.67 -6.94
CA THR A 79 16.83 -1.98 -5.58
C THR A 79 15.76 -3.07 -5.60
N MET A 80 14.80 -2.99 -6.52
CA MET A 80 13.74 -3.99 -6.67
C MET A 80 14.29 -5.35 -7.08
N THR A 81 15.20 -5.39 -8.06
CA THR A 81 15.84 -6.63 -8.49
C THR A 81 16.64 -7.26 -7.37
N GLN A 82 17.45 -6.47 -6.64
CA GLN A 82 18.23 -6.98 -5.52
C GLN A 82 17.32 -7.57 -4.44
N PHE A 83 16.25 -6.84 -4.06
CA PHE A 83 15.28 -7.31 -3.08
C PHE A 83 14.59 -8.63 -3.49
N MET A 84 14.25 -8.78 -4.78
CA MET A 84 13.68 -10.02 -5.29
C MET A 84 14.68 -11.20 -5.26
N LEU A 85 15.95 -10.94 -5.61
CA LEU A 85 17.00 -11.96 -5.54
C LEU A 85 17.27 -12.42 -4.11
N ASP A 86 17.30 -11.49 -3.15
CA ASP A 86 17.49 -11.80 -1.74
C ASP A 86 16.34 -12.67 -1.20
N GLN A 87 15.09 -12.30 -1.52
CA GLN A 87 13.92 -13.13 -1.15
C GLN A 87 13.96 -14.52 -1.77
N LEU A 88 14.37 -14.62 -3.04
CA LEU A 88 14.50 -15.91 -3.72
C LEU A 88 15.55 -16.79 -3.02
N ALA A 89 16.72 -16.22 -2.69
CA ALA A 89 17.78 -16.94 -2.00
C ALA A 89 17.32 -17.42 -0.61
N ASP A 90 16.62 -16.58 0.14
CA ASP A 90 16.06 -16.94 1.45
C ASP A 90 15.06 -18.09 1.37
N LEU A 91 14.17 -18.07 0.37
CA LEU A 91 13.20 -19.14 0.15
C LEU A 91 13.89 -20.45 -0.27
N GLN A 92 14.88 -20.40 -1.16
CA GLN A 92 15.67 -21.57 -1.55
C GLN A 92 16.46 -22.16 -0.37
N ASN A 93 16.96 -21.32 0.54
CA ASN A 93 17.61 -21.78 1.77
C ASN A 93 16.62 -22.51 2.70
N LYS A 94 15.42 -21.94 2.88
CA LYS A 94 14.36 -22.56 3.67
C LYS A 94 13.89 -23.87 3.06
N GLU A 95 13.71 -23.92 1.75
CA GLU A 95 13.35 -25.14 1.03
C GLU A 95 14.38 -26.25 1.27
N ARG A 96 15.68 -25.95 1.10
CA ARG A 96 16.75 -26.93 1.35
C ARG A 96 16.73 -27.45 2.78
N LEU A 97 16.61 -26.56 3.77
CA LEU A 97 16.55 -26.97 5.17
C LEU A 97 15.32 -27.85 5.47
N LEU A 98 14.16 -27.52 4.90
CA LEU A 98 12.95 -28.32 5.04
C LEU A 98 13.10 -29.69 4.38
N ILE A 99 13.73 -29.78 3.22
CA ILE A 99 14.01 -31.06 2.55
C ILE A 99 14.94 -31.93 3.42
N GLU A 100 16.01 -31.36 3.96
CA GLU A 100 16.96 -32.08 4.80
C GLU A 100 16.33 -32.57 6.10
N THR A 101 15.59 -31.69 6.79
CA THR A 101 14.89 -32.05 8.03
C THR A 101 13.80 -33.09 7.78
N ASN A 102 13.02 -32.98 6.70
CA ASN A 102 12.01 -33.97 6.33
C ASN A 102 12.64 -35.33 6.02
N LYS A 103 13.77 -35.36 5.27
CA LYS A 103 14.54 -36.59 5.03
C LYS A 103 15.04 -37.22 6.32
N ALA A 104 15.55 -36.41 7.26
CA ALA A 104 16.00 -36.90 8.56
C ALA A 104 14.84 -37.49 9.40
N LEU A 105 13.68 -36.84 9.40
CA LEU A 105 12.48 -37.34 10.09
C LEU A 105 11.96 -38.64 9.48
N LYS A 106 11.94 -38.76 8.14
CA LYS A 106 11.55 -40.01 7.45
C LYS A 106 12.45 -41.18 7.85
N ARG A 107 13.77 -40.99 7.85
CA ARG A 107 14.71 -42.02 8.32
C ARG A 107 14.46 -42.42 9.77
N LYS A 108 14.26 -41.45 10.68
CA LYS A 108 13.92 -41.75 12.08
C LYS A 108 12.62 -42.52 12.24
N LEU A 109 11.62 -42.24 11.40
CA LEU A 109 10.35 -42.95 11.41
C LEU A 109 10.52 -44.39 10.91
N GLU A 110 11.29 -44.60 9.85
CA GLU A 110 11.64 -45.94 9.35
C GLU A 110 12.41 -46.74 10.42
N GLU A 111 13.45 -46.16 11.01
CA GLU A 111 14.26 -46.76 12.09
C GLU A 111 13.44 -47.06 13.35
N GLY A 112 12.49 -46.18 13.72
CA GLY A 112 11.58 -46.36 14.84
C GLY A 112 10.44 -47.35 14.56
N SER A 113 10.01 -47.48 13.30
CA SER A 113 8.95 -48.42 12.88
C SER A 113 9.42 -49.87 12.75
N GLY A 114 10.74 -50.09 12.73
CA GLY A 114 11.33 -51.44 12.84
C GLY A 114 11.19 -52.06 14.23
N GLN A 115 10.75 -51.30 15.23
CA GLN A 115 10.44 -51.77 16.58
C GLN A 115 9.01 -51.33 16.95
N VAL A 116 8.08 -52.29 16.97
CA VAL A 116 6.68 -52.23 17.44
C VAL A 116 5.61 -52.16 16.31
N PRO A 117 4.69 -53.16 16.24
CA PRO A 117 3.62 -53.24 15.24
C PRO A 117 2.50 -52.20 15.47
N LEU A 118 2.70 -50.95 15.05
CA LEU A 118 1.65 -49.92 15.16
C LEU A 118 0.51 -50.11 14.15
N ARG A 119 0.64 -51.03 13.18
CA ARG A 119 -0.40 -51.32 12.18
C ARG A 119 -1.64 -52.02 12.77
N LEU A 120 -1.56 -52.60 13.97
CA LEU A 120 -2.65 -53.36 14.58
C LEU A 120 -3.58 -52.54 15.51
N ALA A 121 -3.27 -51.27 15.79
CA ALA A 121 -4.04 -50.48 16.76
C ALA A 121 -5.21 -49.68 16.17
N TRP A 122 -5.30 -49.54 14.84
CA TRP A 122 -6.32 -48.71 14.18
C TRP A 122 -7.42 -49.53 13.48
N GLU A 123 -7.29 -50.86 13.47
CA GLU A 123 -8.30 -51.81 12.97
C GLU A 123 -9.11 -52.40 14.15
N GLY A 124 -9.76 -51.56 14.94
CA GLY A 124 -10.50 -52.04 16.10
C GLY A 124 -11.35 -50.98 16.77
N GLY A 125 -12.53 -50.73 16.22
CA GLY A 125 -13.59 -50.00 16.91
C GLY A 125 -14.10 -48.79 16.15
N GLY A 126 -15.08 -49.01 15.27
CA GLY A 126 -15.93 -47.92 14.84
C GLY A 126 -16.83 -47.51 15.99
N HIS A 127 -16.72 -46.28 16.48
CA HIS A 127 -17.79 -45.56 17.20
C HIS A 127 -17.67 -44.06 16.93
N THR A 128 -18.74 -43.55 16.31
CA THR A 128 -19.15 -42.15 16.20
C THR A 128 -18.96 -41.38 17.50
N ILE A 129 -18.23 -40.25 17.47
CA ILE A 129 -18.23 -39.24 18.54
C ILE A 129 -18.76 -37.92 17.94
N PRO A 130 -19.86 -37.36 18.47
CA PRO A 130 -20.43 -36.10 17.99
C PRO A 130 -19.64 -34.92 18.56
N TYR A 131 -19.16 -34.04 17.67
CA TYR A 131 -18.60 -32.75 18.07
C TYR A 131 -19.72 -31.85 18.62
N SER A 132 -19.64 -31.49 19.89
CA SER A 132 -20.39 -30.35 20.43
C SER A 132 -19.64 -29.74 21.61
N ARG A 133 -19.48 -28.41 21.52
CA ARG A 133 -19.10 -27.43 22.56
C ARG A 133 -17.63 -26.97 22.56
N LEU A 134 -17.38 -25.91 21.78
CA LEU A 134 -16.31 -24.93 22.01
C LEU A 134 -16.68 -24.02 23.21
N PRO A 135 -15.73 -23.64 24.09
CA PRO A 135 -15.91 -22.51 24.99
C PRO A 135 -15.60 -21.17 24.31
N ALA A 136 -16.34 -20.15 24.72
CA ALA A 136 -16.29 -18.78 24.23
C ALA A 136 -15.01 -18.04 24.63
N HIS A 137 -14.43 -17.35 23.63
CA HIS A 137 -13.93 -15.97 23.62
C HIS A 137 -13.45 -15.33 24.95
N SER A 138 -12.17 -14.93 25.00
CA SER A 138 -11.81 -13.53 25.31
C SER A 138 -10.41 -13.16 24.81
N ASP A 139 -10.35 -11.93 24.29
CA ASP A 139 -9.21 -11.02 24.12
C ASP A 139 -8.26 -11.18 22.93
N GLY A 140 -8.34 -10.20 22.00
CA GLY A 140 -7.15 -9.70 21.31
C GLY A 140 -7.25 -9.49 19.79
N PHE A 141 -7.98 -8.48 19.35
CA PHE A 141 -7.61 -7.61 18.22
C PHE A 141 -7.46 -8.25 16.82
N PHE A 142 -8.55 -8.37 16.07
CA PHE A 142 -8.56 -8.12 14.61
C PHE A 142 -9.97 -7.73 14.19
N GLN A 143 -10.12 -6.51 13.68
CA GLN A 143 -11.36 -6.03 13.06
C GLN A 143 -11.17 -6.07 11.53
N PRO A 144 -11.87 -6.95 10.79
CA PRO A 144 -11.92 -6.85 9.35
C PRO A 144 -12.78 -5.62 9.03
N LYS A 145 -12.16 -4.56 8.50
CA LYS A 145 -12.93 -3.44 7.94
C LYS A 145 -13.84 -3.97 6.85
N GLY A 146 -15.13 -3.66 6.97
CA GLY A 146 -16.16 -4.07 6.03
C GLY A 146 -15.81 -3.64 4.62
N GLY A 147 -15.71 -4.61 3.72
CA GLY A 147 -15.68 -4.38 2.29
C GLY A 147 -17.03 -3.84 1.85
N ASN A 148 -17.11 -2.54 1.61
CA ASN A 148 -18.10 -1.93 0.76
C ASN A 148 -17.84 -2.37 -0.70
N SER A 149 -18.27 -3.59 -1.02
CA SER A 149 -18.34 -4.09 -2.40
C SER A 149 -19.59 -3.53 -3.07
N THR A 150 -19.51 -2.29 -3.54
CA THR A 150 -20.45 -1.77 -4.55
C THR A 150 -19.92 -2.13 -5.93
N LEU A 151 -20.07 -3.38 -6.32
CA LEU A 151 -20.03 -3.80 -7.73
C LEU A 151 -21.14 -4.84 -7.93
N GLN A 152 -22.33 -4.33 -8.25
CA GLN A 152 -23.38 -5.13 -8.87
C GLN A 152 -22.89 -5.51 -10.28
N ILE A 153 -22.13 -6.61 -10.39
CA ILE A 153 -22.03 -7.33 -11.66
C ILE A 153 -23.38 -8.02 -11.84
N GLY A 154 -24.19 -7.48 -12.76
CA GLY A 154 -25.46 -8.07 -13.16
C GLY A 154 -25.23 -9.43 -13.81
N TYR A 155 -26.04 -10.40 -13.40
CA TYR A 155 -26.30 -11.61 -14.16
C TYR A 155 -27.82 -11.74 -14.27
N ASN A 156 -28.35 -11.40 -15.44
CA ASN A 156 -29.71 -11.78 -15.85
C ASN A 156 -29.62 -13.11 -16.60
N PRO A 157 -30.44 -14.11 -16.27
CA PRO A 157 -30.60 -15.28 -17.12
C PRO A 157 -31.62 -15.00 -18.23
N GLU A 158 -31.26 -15.43 -19.44
CA GLU A 158 -32.12 -15.89 -20.55
C GLU A 158 -33.03 -14.88 -21.30
N GLY A 159 -32.81 -14.82 -22.62
CA GLY A 159 -33.90 -14.76 -23.61
C GLY A 159 -33.84 -13.66 -24.67
N ALA A 160 -33.49 -14.06 -25.91
CA ALA A 160 -33.83 -13.43 -27.21
C ALA A 160 -33.25 -12.02 -27.49
N GLU A 161 -32.84 -11.61 -28.70
CA GLU A 161 -32.80 -12.17 -30.04
C GLU A 161 -31.87 -11.26 -30.89
N GLU A 162 -31.30 -11.84 -31.93
CA GLU A 162 -30.91 -11.24 -33.22
C GLU A 162 -29.72 -10.27 -33.42
N ASP A 163 -29.02 -10.62 -34.52
CA ASP A 163 -28.22 -9.83 -35.45
C ASP A 163 -26.72 -9.53 -35.25
N ASN A 164 -25.94 -10.56 -35.66
CA ASN A 164 -25.09 -10.57 -36.87
C ASN A 164 -23.90 -9.60 -37.07
N VAL A 165 -22.76 -10.25 -37.41
CA VAL A 165 -21.64 -9.79 -38.27
C VAL A 165 -20.62 -8.87 -37.56
N SER A 166 -19.30 -9.09 -37.52
CA SER A 166 -18.36 -9.90 -38.31
C SER A 166 -17.03 -10.10 -37.55
N HIS A 167 -16.38 -11.21 -37.85
CA HIS A 167 -14.99 -11.59 -37.51
C HIS A 167 -13.91 -10.56 -37.87
N THR A 168 -12.88 -10.44 -37.03
CA THR A 168 -11.46 -10.73 -37.37
C THR A 168 -10.66 -10.95 -36.09
N HIS A 169 -10.10 -12.15 -35.93
CA HIS A 169 -9.23 -12.54 -34.82
C HIS A 169 -7.79 -12.43 -35.31
N ASP A 170 -7.12 -11.32 -35.02
CA ASP A 170 -5.69 -11.15 -35.31
C ASP A 170 -4.84 -11.49 -34.08
N LEU A 171 -3.82 -12.29 -34.35
CA LEU A 171 -2.81 -12.82 -33.44
C LEU A 171 -1.89 -11.70 -32.97
N ASN A 172 -1.68 -11.53 -31.65
CA ASN A 172 -0.33 -11.42 -31.12
C ASN A 172 -0.25 -11.52 -29.60
N GLY A 173 0.76 -12.27 -29.15
CA GLY A 173 1.02 -12.59 -27.75
C GLY A 173 1.27 -11.35 -26.90
N PHE A 174 0.54 -11.26 -25.79
CA PHE A 174 0.78 -10.28 -24.74
C PHE A 174 2.03 -10.71 -23.96
N ILE A 175 3.16 -10.05 -24.20
CA ILE A 175 4.31 -10.09 -23.28
C ILE A 175 4.00 -9.10 -22.15
N PRO A 176 3.92 -9.52 -20.88
CA PRO A 176 3.65 -8.58 -19.79
C PRO A 176 4.85 -7.65 -19.58
N GLY A 177 4.57 -6.36 -19.36
CA GLY A 177 5.56 -5.26 -19.33
C GLY A 177 6.62 -5.29 -18.21
N PHE A 178 6.77 -6.41 -17.49
CA PHE A 178 7.95 -6.63 -16.64
C PHE A 178 9.16 -7.18 -17.44
N MET A 179 8.95 -7.52 -18.71
CA MET A 179 9.97 -8.11 -19.59
C MET A 179 10.45 -7.14 -20.69
N LEU A 180 10.23 -5.83 -20.52
CA LEU A 180 10.77 -4.74 -21.35
C LEU A 180 11.71 -3.84 -20.54
#